data_AF-A0A1X6N5E4-F1
#
_entry.id   AF-A0A1X6N5E4-F1
#
_cell.length_a   1.000
_cell.length_b   1.000
_cell.length_c   1.000
_cell.angle_alpha   90.00
_cell.angle_beta   90.00
_cell.angle_gamma   90.00
#
_symmetry.space_group_name_H-M   'P 1'
#
loop_
_entity.id
_entity.type
_entity.pdbx_description
1 polymer ?
#
loop_
_entity_poly.entity_id
_entity_poly.type
_entity_poly.pdbx_seq_one_letter_code
_entity_poly.pdbx_strand_id
1 'polypeptide(L)'
;MRYARPEFLDDIAADTPLPMIVDGDLGMPIDLSRWECLWGENLDDSDLNPDPNNLPKLDPKDQFLLSDPASSTPFLGNGHASGPMPSSSQPVMPHVPWLRRTEYLSREGGARPTSTQDARPSMDAPVDISRSAQIRDIEASFAVTDSFDLGALKHPNKPGVTAVDSYEIFPDAEIWANAYDLFRFSERPGERPSDVEDPRLDCAILRPMESDGDHFLAYYLTKDDETALEFKQNRLARSPDAPEEDEPTPFQFARDYETVKVEQEVPNEFLLVIDDGDAKLEDVKDEDVKPQKPRVKGAYYKNIERKMLLKKKRQNAYEAYGGDKWDIIKITHAQMSPEEENEREEALAEVMDPMYLLSRADADAEGEIDDTVVGTSGVNGDAHGDRGITDDALEVFGE
;
A
#
# COMPACT_ATOMS: atom_id res chain seq x y z
N MET A 1 36.83 -60.96 -46.10
CA MET A 1 36.26 -59.82 -46.85
C MET A 1 34.80 -59.62 -46.46
N ARG A 2 34.53 -58.92 -45.34
CA ARG A 2 33.15 -58.64 -44.85
C ARG A 2 32.71 -57.18 -45.06
N TYR A 3 33.65 -56.29 -45.42
CA TYR A 3 33.45 -54.84 -45.51
C TYR A 3 33.32 -54.28 -46.93
N ALA A 4 33.11 -55.15 -47.93
CA ALA A 4 32.90 -54.75 -49.32
C ALA A 4 31.51 -55.19 -49.82
N ARG A 5 30.54 -55.31 -48.90
CA ARG A 5 29.15 -55.60 -49.26
C ARG A 5 28.47 -54.31 -49.70
N PRO A 6 27.72 -54.28 -50.82
CA PRO A 6 27.02 -53.09 -51.30
C PRO A 6 26.11 -52.45 -50.25
N GLU A 7 25.53 -53.26 -49.36
CA GLU A 7 24.65 -52.84 -48.25
C GLU A 7 25.27 -51.76 -47.34
N PHE A 8 26.60 -51.72 -47.19
CA PHE A 8 27.26 -50.70 -46.36
C PHE A 8 27.29 -49.31 -47.01
N LEU A 9 26.96 -49.20 -48.31
CA LEU A 9 26.88 -47.94 -49.04
C LEU A 9 25.43 -47.48 -49.24
N ASP A 10 24.43 -48.22 -48.77
CA ASP A 10 23.02 -47.88 -48.95
C ASP A 10 22.67 -46.56 -48.28
N ASP A 11 23.20 -46.30 -47.07
CA ASP A 11 22.98 -45.04 -46.35
C ASP A 11 23.57 -43.84 -47.14
N ILE A 12 24.77 -44.00 -47.69
CA ILE A 12 25.43 -42.96 -48.50
C ILE A 12 24.66 -42.76 -49.82
N ALA A 13 24.19 -43.84 -50.44
CA ALA A 13 23.43 -43.78 -51.68
C ALA A 13 22.07 -43.10 -51.47
N ALA A 14 21.41 -43.33 -50.33
CA ALA A 14 20.16 -42.69 -49.96
C ALA A 14 20.34 -41.19 -49.64
N ASP A 15 21.46 -40.81 -49.02
CA ASP A 15 21.81 -39.42 -48.73
C ASP A 15 22.30 -38.65 -49.97
N THR A 16 22.62 -39.35 -51.07
CA THR A 16 23.08 -38.69 -52.29
C THR A 16 21.90 -37.96 -52.94
N PRO A 17 21.93 -36.61 -53.07
CA PRO A 17 20.81 -35.86 -53.62
C PRO A 17 20.55 -36.29 -55.06
N LEU A 18 19.31 -36.69 -55.33
CA LEU A 18 18.90 -37.06 -56.68
C LEU A 18 18.94 -35.81 -57.57
N PRO A 19 19.69 -35.83 -58.69
CA PRO A 19 19.68 -34.71 -59.61
C PRO A 19 18.27 -34.57 -60.19
N MET A 20 17.62 -33.43 -59.94
CA MET A 20 16.32 -33.10 -60.55
C MET A 20 16.49 -32.60 -62.00
N ILE A 21 17.37 -33.25 -62.77
CA ILE A 21 17.59 -32.96 -64.19
C ILE A 21 16.72 -33.94 -64.97
N VAL A 22 15.58 -33.45 -65.44
CA VAL A 22 14.60 -34.27 -66.17
C VAL A 22 15.03 -34.46 -67.63
N ASP A 23 15.35 -33.36 -68.31
CA ASP A 23 15.81 -33.31 -69.71
C ASP A 23 16.72 -32.08 -69.93
N GLY A 24 17.11 -31.82 -71.18
CA GLY A 24 17.94 -30.67 -71.55
C GLY A 24 17.29 -29.30 -71.29
N ASP A 25 15.97 -29.27 -71.13
CA ASP A 25 15.15 -28.06 -70.95
C ASP A 25 14.60 -27.96 -69.51
N LEU A 26 15.12 -28.76 -68.58
CA LEU A 26 14.72 -28.80 -67.17
C LEU A 26 13.20 -29.00 -66.95
N GLY A 27 12.55 -29.77 -67.83
CA GLY A 27 11.11 -30.03 -67.80
C GLY A 27 10.23 -28.88 -68.29
N MET A 28 10.82 -27.83 -68.86
CA MET A 28 10.13 -26.69 -69.47
C MET A 28 10.49 -26.57 -70.96
N PRO A 29 9.86 -27.35 -71.86
CA PRO A 29 10.23 -27.37 -73.26
C PRO A 29 9.97 -26.02 -73.94
N ILE A 30 11.00 -25.46 -74.57
CA ILE A 30 10.92 -24.18 -75.30
C ILE A 30 10.49 -24.45 -76.73
N ASP A 31 9.17 -24.51 -76.96
CA ASP A 31 8.58 -24.85 -78.26
C ASP A 31 7.98 -23.63 -78.96
N LEU A 32 8.82 -22.92 -79.73
CA LEU A 32 8.44 -21.68 -80.45
C LEU A 32 7.36 -21.88 -81.52
N SER A 33 7.04 -23.13 -81.90
CA SER A 33 6.03 -23.41 -82.92
C SER A 33 4.60 -23.12 -82.46
N ARG A 34 4.37 -22.98 -81.15
CA ARG A 34 3.06 -22.72 -80.55
C ARG A 34 2.58 -21.28 -80.68
N TRP A 35 3.48 -20.35 -80.99
CA TRP A 35 3.16 -18.94 -81.11
C TRP A 35 3.09 -18.56 -82.59
N GLU A 36 1.87 -18.44 -83.11
CA GLU A 36 1.62 -18.08 -84.52
C GLU A 36 2.22 -16.71 -84.88
N CYS A 37 2.32 -15.81 -83.91
CA CYS A 37 2.85 -14.47 -84.08
C CYS A 37 4.33 -14.41 -84.50
N LEU A 38 5.10 -15.47 -84.27
CA LEU A 38 6.50 -15.56 -84.71
C LEU A 38 6.65 -15.94 -86.19
N TRP A 39 5.59 -16.49 -86.81
CA TRP A 39 5.64 -17.07 -88.15
C TRP A 39 4.85 -16.28 -89.21
N GLY A 40 4.09 -15.25 -88.82
CA GLY A 40 3.33 -14.39 -89.72
C GLY A 40 3.55 -12.89 -89.47
N GLU A 41 3.33 -12.07 -90.49
CA GLU A 41 3.50 -10.61 -90.40
C GLU A 41 2.28 -9.95 -89.72
N ASN A 42 2.51 -9.04 -88.76
CA ASN A 42 1.49 -8.23 -88.05
C ASN A 42 0.44 -9.03 -87.24
N LEU A 43 0.82 -10.17 -86.68
CA LEU A 43 -0.03 -10.94 -85.77
C LEU A 43 0.16 -10.45 -84.31
N ASP A 44 -0.85 -10.71 -83.47
CA ASP A 44 -0.88 -10.29 -82.07
C ASP A 44 0.16 -11.06 -81.24
N ASP A 45 1.08 -10.33 -80.60
CA ASP A 45 2.17 -10.85 -79.77
C ASP A 45 1.88 -10.80 -78.26
N SER A 46 0.67 -10.39 -77.87
CA SER A 46 0.26 -10.22 -76.47
C SER A 46 0.44 -11.47 -75.59
N ASP A 47 0.28 -12.67 -76.17
CA ASP A 47 0.44 -13.95 -75.45
C ASP A 47 1.91 -14.28 -75.12
N LEU A 48 2.86 -13.78 -75.93
CA LEU A 48 4.29 -13.99 -75.71
C LEU A 48 4.88 -12.86 -74.86
N ASN A 49 4.36 -11.64 -75.00
CA ASN A 49 4.87 -10.45 -74.34
C ASN A 49 3.73 -9.71 -73.61
N PRO A 50 3.41 -10.11 -72.35
CA PRO A 50 2.32 -9.49 -71.60
C PRO A 50 2.61 -8.00 -71.31
N ASP A 51 1.57 -7.15 -71.35
CA ASP A 51 1.71 -5.70 -71.11
C ASP A 51 2.20 -5.42 -69.68
N PRO A 52 3.37 -4.77 -69.51
CA PRO A 52 3.91 -4.46 -68.18
C PRO A 52 3.02 -3.52 -67.36
N ASN A 53 2.11 -2.78 -68.01
CA ASN A 53 1.19 -1.86 -67.33
C ASN A 53 -0.13 -2.53 -66.91
N ASN A 54 -0.38 -3.78 -67.35
CA ASN A 54 -1.64 -4.49 -67.10
C ASN A 54 -1.38 -5.93 -66.64
N LEU A 55 -0.67 -6.08 -65.52
CA LEU A 55 -0.34 -7.38 -64.94
C LEU A 55 -1.51 -7.95 -64.11
N PRO A 56 -1.79 -9.26 -64.21
CA PRO A 56 -2.81 -9.91 -63.39
C PRO A 56 -2.41 -9.93 -61.91
N LYS A 57 -3.41 -9.97 -61.01
CA LYS A 57 -3.17 -10.09 -59.57
C LYS A 57 -2.56 -11.46 -59.25
N LEU A 58 -1.38 -11.46 -58.64
CA LEU A 58 -0.65 -12.67 -58.28
C LEU A 58 -1.34 -13.44 -57.15
N ASP A 59 -1.37 -14.77 -57.24
CA ASP A 59 -1.82 -15.64 -56.14
C ASP A 59 -0.80 -15.53 -54.98
N PRO A 60 -1.26 -15.44 -53.71
CA PRO A 60 -0.37 -15.49 -52.55
C PRO A 60 0.64 -16.64 -52.55
N LYS A 61 0.32 -17.80 -53.12
CA LYS A 61 1.27 -18.93 -53.23
C LYS A 61 2.41 -18.65 -54.21
N ASP A 62 2.13 -17.96 -55.30
CA ASP A 62 3.11 -17.59 -56.31
C ASP A 62 3.97 -16.40 -55.84
N GLN A 63 3.38 -15.52 -55.03
CA GLN A 63 4.10 -14.42 -54.38
C GLN A 63 5.28 -14.92 -53.53
N PHE A 64 5.14 -16.09 -52.88
CA PHE A 64 6.22 -16.72 -52.13
C PHE A 64 7.39 -17.15 -53.03
N LEU A 65 7.11 -17.63 -54.25
CA LEU A 65 8.14 -18.09 -55.20
C LEU A 65 8.99 -16.94 -55.77
N LEU A 66 8.48 -15.71 -55.73
CA LEU A 66 9.23 -14.50 -56.11
C LEU A 66 10.16 -13.99 -55.01
N SER A 67 10.09 -14.56 -53.80
CA SER A 67 11.00 -14.17 -52.72
C SER A 67 12.43 -14.61 -53.04
N ASP A 68 13.38 -13.69 -52.90
CA ASP A 68 14.79 -14.02 -53.04
C ASP A 68 15.20 -14.99 -51.91
N PRO A 69 15.75 -16.18 -52.23
CA PRO A 69 16.17 -17.14 -51.21
C PRO A 69 17.22 -16.55 -50.24
N ALA A 70 17.97 -15.51 -50.63
CA ALA A 70 18.87 -14.79 -49.74
C ALA A 70 18.15 -13.88 -48.73
N SER A 71 16.89 -13.53 -48.99
CA SER A 71 16.09 -12.61 -48.18
C SER A 71 15.14 -13.32 -47.21
N SER A 72 14.85 -14.61 -47.41
CA SER A 72 13.82 -15.32 -46.62
C SER A 72 14.33 -16.45 -45.73
N THR A 73 15.64 -16.74 -45.69
CA THR A 73 16.20 -17.71 -44.72
C THR A 73 17.58 -17.31 -44.19
N PRO A 74 17.79 -17.28 -42.85
CA PRO A 74 19.11 -17.53 -42.32
C PRO A 74 19.39 -19.01 -42.54
N PHE A 75 20.12 -19.34 -43.61
CA PHE A 75 20.75 -20.64 -43.72
C PHE A 75 21.63 -20.80 -42.47
N LEU A 76 21.20 -21.62 -41.51
CA LEU A 76 22.03 -22.15 -40.43
C LEU A 76 23.02 -23.15 -41.04
N GLY A 77 23.86 -22.66 -41.95
CA GLY A 77 25.06 -23.32 -42.42
C GLY A 77 26.20 -22.84 -41.54
N ASN A 78 26.85 -23.77 -40.84
CA ASN A 78 28.07 -23.52 -40.10
C ASN A 78 29.16 -22.97 -41.04
N GLY A 79 29.34 -21.65 -41.09
CA GLY A 79 30.48 -21.04 -41.79
C GLY A 79 30.24 -19.61 -42.27
N HIS A 80 30.80 -18.66 -41.52
CA HIS A 80 31.29 -17.35 -41.96
C HIS A 80 30.49 -16.57 -43.03
N ALA A 81 29.81 -15.50 -42.61
CA ALA A 81 29.66 -14.33 -43.46
C ALA A 81 29.55 -13.04 -42.63
N SER A 82 30.54 -12.17 -42.84
CA SER A 82 30.57 -10.76 -42.46
C SER A 82 29.78 -9.92 -43.46
N GLY A 83 28.74 -9.22 -43.01
CA GLY A 83 28.00 -8.24 -43.82
C GLY A 83 26.79 -7.64 -43.07
N PRO A 84 26.44 -6.35 -43.27
CA PRO A 84 25.48 -5.63 -42.45
C PRO A 84 24.03 -5.94 -42.85
N MET A 85 23.22 -6.39 -41.90
CA MET A 85 21.78 -6.70 -42.07
C MET A 85 20.91 -5.44 -41.91
N PRO A 86 19.89 -5.22 -42.75
CA PRO A 86 18.85 -4.23 -42.48
C PRO A 86 17.84 -4.77 -41.46
N SER A 87 17.46 -3.88 -40.54
CA SER A 87 16.56 -4.10 -39.41
C SER A 87 15.10 -4.28 -39.85
N SER A 88 14.52 -5.48 -39.74
CA SER A 88 13.13 -5.68 -39.27
C SER A 88 12.72 -7.15 -39.18
N SER A 89 13.05 -7.80 -38.07
CA SER A 89 12.21 -8.80 -37.40
C SER A 89 13.04 -9.35 -36.24
N GLN A 90 12.86 -8.79 -35.05
CA GLN A 90 13.45 -9.40 -33.86
C GLN A 90 12.80 -10.78 -33.69
N PRO A 91 13.56 -11.90 -33.68
CA PRO A 91 13.00 -13.18 -33.29
C PRO A 91 12.51 -13.04 -31.85
N VAL A 92 11.25 -13.40 -31.61
CA VAL A 92 10.70 -13.48 -30.26
C VAL A 92 11.49 -14.56 -29.54
N MET A 93 12.50 -14.14 -28.77
CA MET A 93 13.34 -15.03 -28.00
C MET A 93 12.43 -15.81 -27.03
N PRO A 94 12.49 -17.15 -27.00
CA PRO A 94 11.69 -17.92 -26.05
C PRO A 94 11.99 -17.43 -24.63
N HIS A 95 10.93 -17.11 -23.86
CA HIS A 95 11.07 -16.65 -22.48
C HIS A 95 11.54 -17.82 -21.62
N VAL A 96 12.86 -17.90 -21.46
CA VAL A 96 13.53 -18.94 -20.70
C VAL A 96 13.79 -18.41 -19.28
N PRO A 97 13.19 -18.99 -18.22
CA PRO A 97 13.19 -18.41 -16.87
C PRO A 97 14.58 -18.35 -16.21
N TRP A 98 15.57 -19.09 -16.73
CA TRP A 98 16.96 -19.05 -16.26
C TRP A 98 17.85 -18.08 -17.03
N LEU A 99 17.41 -17.61 -18.21
CA LEU A 99 18.19 -16.70 -19.04
C LEU A 99 17.75 -15.26 -18.76
N ARG A 100 18.52 -14.56 -17.92
CA ARG A 100 18.29 -13.13 -17.66
C ARG A 100 18.78 -12.27 -18.82
N ARG A 101 18.05 -11.20 -19.13
CA ARG A 101 18.50 -10.16 -20.05
C ARG A 101 19.77 -9.52 -19.48
N THR A 102 20.76 -9.29 -20.34
CA THR A 102 21.98 -8.57 -19.97
C THR A 102 21.64 -7.11 -19.71
N GLU A 103 21.80 -6.64 -18.48
CA GLU A 103 21.75 -5.22 -18.17
C GLU A 103 23.08 -4.58 -18.52
N TYR A 104 23.05 -3.51 -19.33
CA TYR A 104 24.21 -2.68 -19.57
C TYR A 104 24.39 -1.74 -18.38
N LEU A 105 25.64 -1.49 -17.97
CA LEU A 105 25.96 -0.53 -16.91
C LEU A 105 25.50 0.88 -17.30
N SER A 106 24.26 1.22 -16.99
CA SER A 106 23.76 2.59 -17.05
C SER A 106 24.30 3.37 -15.84
N ARG A 107 24.80 4.58 -16.08
CA ARG A 107 25.39 5.46 -15.05
C ARG A 107 24.41 5.82 -13.90
N GLU A 108 23.11 5.57 -14.11
CA GLU A 108 22.01 5.77 -13.15
C GLU A 108 21.73 4.54 -12.26
N GLY A 109 22.34 3.37 -12.54
CA GLY A 109 21.96 2.07 -11.97
C GLY A 109 22.40 1.79 -10.53
N GLY A 110 22.68 2.82 -9.73
CA GLY A 110 23.40 2.65 -8.47
C GLY A 110 23.12 3.71 -7.41
N ALA A 111 21.88 4.20 -7.31
CA ALA A 111 21.42 4.87 -6.09
C ALA A 111 20.02 4.36 -5.76
N ARG A 112 19.94 3.18 -5.15
CA ARG A 112 18.81 2.91 -4.25
C ARG A 112 19.03 3.83 -3.05
N PRO A 113 18.23 4.87 -2.81
CA PRO A 113 18.22 5.46 -1.48
C PRO A 113 17.80 4.34 -0.53
N THR A 114 18.68 3.98 0.38
CA THR A 114 18.27 3.30 1.61
C THR A 114 17.11 4.13 2.17
N SER A 115 15.96 3.51 2.45
CA SER A 115 14.70 4.17 2.81
C SER A 115 14.71 4.82 4.21
N THR A 116 15.85 5.36 4.62
CA THR A 116 16.06 6.08 5.89
C THR A 116 16.62 7.48 5.69
N GLN A 117 16.80 7.92 4.45
CA GLN A 117 17.06 9.32 4.15
C GLN A 117 16.01 9.78 3.17
N ASP A 118 14.99 10.46 3.71
CA ASP A 118 14.21 11.41 2.93
C ASP A 118 15.22 12.26 2.16
N ALA A 119 15.19 12.15 0.83
CA ALA A 119 15.92 13.06 -0.03
C ALA A 119 15.26 14.43 0.14
N ARG A 120 15.61 15.12 1.23
CA ARG A 120 15.27 16.52 1.42
C ARG A 120 15.81 17.22 0.18
N PRO A 121 14.96 17.85 -0.65
CA PRO A 121 15.50 18.74 -1.66
C PRO A 121 16.41 19.71 -0.91
N SER A 122 17.67 19.81 -1.33
CA SER A 122 18.56 20.86 -0.83
C SER A 122 17.92 22.16 -1.23
N MET A 123 17.11 22.73 -0.34
CA MET A 123 16.56 24.05 -0.50
C MET A 123 17.73 24.99 -0.23
N ASP A 124 18.52 25.25 -1.27
CA ASP A 124 19.64 26.20 -1.24
C ASP A 124 19.16 27.67 -1.11
N ALA A 125 17.85 27.89 -0.93
CA ALA A 125 17.25 29.18 -0.65
C ALA A 125 17.07 29.39 0.87
N PRO A 126 17.44 30.56 1.42
CA PRO A 126 17.14 30.87 2.81
C PRO A 126 15.63 30.92 3.02
N VAL A 127 15.11 29.98 3.81
CA VAL A 127 13.68 29.91 4.17
C VAL A 127 13.37 31.03 5.16
N ASP A 128 12.36 31.84 4.85
CA ASP A 128 11.86 32.87 5.75
C ASP A 128 11.05 32.21 6.88
N ILE A 129 11.57 32.26 8.10
CA ILE A 129 10.95 31.65 9.29
C ILE A 129 10.04 32.62 10.06
N SER A 130 9.75 33.82 9.52
CA SER A 130 8.85 34.78 10.17
C SER A 130 7.42 34.23 10.29
N ARG A 131 6.69 34.64 11.33
CA ARG A 131 5.30 34.21 11.58
C ARG A 131 4.38 34.47 10.37
N SER A 132 4.55 35.61 9.70
CA SER A 132 3.76 35.96 8.53
C SER A 132 4.09 35.10 7.31
N ALA A 133 5.35 34.67 7.14
CA ALA A 133 5.72 33.71 6.12
C ALA A 133 5.13 32.32 6.42
N GLN A 134 5.24 31.86 7.66
CA GLN A 134 4.65 30.58 8.09
C GLN A 134 3.13 30.52 7.84
N ILE A 135 2.38 31.57 8.25
CA ILE A 135 0.93 31.64 8.00
C ILE A 135 0.62 31.58 6.50
N ARG A 136 1.36 32.35 5.68
CA ARG A 136 1.18 32.35 4.23
C ARG A 136 1.43 30.97 3.62
N ASP A 137 2.51 30.30 4.04
CA ASP A 137 2.90 29.00 3.50
C ASP A 137 1.91 27.90 3.94
N ILE A 138 1.37 27.99 5.16
CA ILE A 138 0.29 27.14 5.65
C ILE A 138 -0.99 27.37 4.83
N GLU A 139 -1.44 28.62 4.68
CA GLU A 139 -2.64 28.92 3.88
C GLU A 139 -2.47 28.51 2.41
N ALA A 140 -1.26 28.67 1.86
CA ALA A 140 -0.94 28.24 0.51
C ALA A 140 -1.00 26.72 0.33
N SER A 141 -0.63 25.92 1.35
CA SER A 141 -0.70 24.46 1.26
C SER A 141 -2.15 23.97 1.17
N PHE A 142 -3.06 24.56 1.96
CA PHE A 142 -4.50 24.27 1.90
C PHE A 142 -5.15 24.76 0.61
N ALA A 143 -4.78 25.95 0.11
CA ALA A 143 -5.32 26.47 -1.14
C ALA A 143 -4.99 25.59 -2.37
N VAL A 144 -3.84 24.90 -2.35
CA VAL A 144 -3.45 23.97 -3.42
C VAL A 144 -4.28 22.68 -3.38
N THR A 145 -4.72 22.25 -2.20
CA THR A 145 -5.52 21.01 -2.02
C THR A 145 -6.99 21.19 -2.38
N ASP A 146 -7.55 22.41 -2.30
CA ASP A 146 -8.97 22.64 -2.59
C ASP A 146 -9.35 22.52 -4.07
N SER A 147 -8.39 22.70 -4.99
CA SER A 147 -8.68 22.82 -6.43
C SER A 147 -7.65 22.13 -7.32
N PHE A 148 -7.47 20.81 -7.18
CA PHE A 148 -6.62 20.02 -8.09
C PHE A 148 -7.43 19.00 -8.90
N ASP A 149 -7.01 18.80 -10.15
CA ASP A 149 -7.52 17.77 -11.04
C ASP A 149 -6.59 16.54 -11.00
N LEU A 150 -7.14 15.36 -10.72
CA LEU A 150 -6.41 14.09 -10.67
C LEU A 150 -5.65 13.79 -11.97
N GLY A 151 -6.22 14.18 -13.12
CA GLY A 151 -5.60 13.95 -14.43
C GLY A 151 -4.37 14.81 -14.71
N ALA A 152 -4.26 15.97 -14.05
CA ALA A 152 -3.15 16.91 -14.21
C ALA A 152 -1.96 16.58 -13.30
N LEU A 153 -2.17 15.77 -12.25
CA LEU A 153 -1.13 15.36 -11.31
C LEU A 153 -0.08 14.46 -11.98
N LYS A 154 1.19 14.80 -11.78
CA LYS A 154 2.33 14.02 -12.25
C LYS A 154 3.19 13.58 -11.08
N HIS A 155 3.54 12.30 -11.05
CA HIS A 155 4.43 11.80 -10.01
C HIS A 155 5.85 12.41 -10.16
N PRO A 156 6.44 13.00 -9.10
CA PRO A 156 7.70 13.75 -9.17
C PRO A 156 8.86 13.00 -9.83
N ASN A 157 9.01 11.71 -9.50
CA ASN A 157 10.09 10.87 -10.04
C ASN A 157 9.68 10.00 -11.25
N LYS A 158 8.39 9.93 -11.60
CA LYS A 158 7.84 8.96 -12.57
C LYS A 158 6.67 9.57 -13.36
N PRO A 159 6.93 10.47 -14.30
CA PRO A 159 5.88 11.24 -14.97
C PRO A 159 4.91 10.40 -15.83
N GLY A 160 5.19 9.12 -16.06
CA GLY A 160 4.31 8.20 -16.79
C GLY A 160 3.21 7.55 -15.94
N VAL A 161 3.09 7.91 -14.65
CA VAL A 161 2.04 7.42 -13.74
C VAL A 161 1.00 8.51 -13.54
N THR A 162 -0.28 8.12 -13.56
CA THR A 162 -1.43 9.00 -13.34
C THR A 162 -2.05 8.72 -11.96
N ALA A 163 -2.54 9.76 -11.29
CA ALA A 163 -3.29 9.59 -10.05
C ALA A 163 -4.67 8.98 -10.36
N VAL A 164 -5.09 8.02 -9.53
CA VAL A 164 -6.38 7.30 -9.69
C VAL A 164 -7.41 7.84 -8.71
N ASP A 165 -7.00 8.04 -7.46
CA ASP A 165 -7.89 8.45 -6.38
C ASP A 165 -7.13 9.34 -5.38
N SER A 166 -7.86 10.16 -4.63
CA SER A 166 -7.34 11.03 -3.57
C SER A 166 -8.19 10.90 -2.32
N TYR A 167 -7.52 10.78 -1.17
CA TYR A 167 -8.15 10.75 0.15
C TYR A 167 -7.65 11.96 0.94
N GLU A 168 -8.59 12.75 1.44
CA GLU A 168 -8.29 13.86 2.34
C GLU A 168 -7.88 13.33 3.72
N ILE A 169 -6.90 13.95 4.35
CA ILE A 169 -6.38 13.48 5.63
C ILE A 169 -7.08 14.23 6.77
N PHE A 170 -7.80 13.51 7.64
CA PHE A 170 -8.56 14.07 8.75
C PHE A 170 -8.16 13.44 10.10
N PRO A 171 -8.21 14.16 11.23
CA PRO A 171 -8.13 13.52 12.54
C PRO A 171 -9.35 12.61 12.74
N ASP A 172 -9.12 11.37 13.21
CA ASP A 172 -10.22 10.42 13.45
C ASP A 172 -10.94 10.74 14.76
N ALA A 173 -12.12 11.37 14.68
CA ALA A 173 -12.91 11.72 15.85
C ALA A 173 -13.36 10.48 16.64
N GLU A 174 -13.81 9.40 16.00
CA GLU A 174 -14.48 8.31 16.74
C GLU A 174 -13.53 7.52 17.65
N ILE A 175 -12.27 7.38 17.22
CA ILE A 175 -11.23 6.69 17.98
C ILE A 175 -10.32 7.67 18.73
N TRP A 176 -10.58 8.98 18.68
CA TRP A 176 -9.70 9.98 19.30
C TRP A 176 -9.57 9.81 20.80
N ALA A 177 -10.67 9.45 21.47
CA ALA A 177 -10.69 9.19 22.90
C ALA A 177 -9.89 7.94 23.32
N ASN A 178 -9.53 7.06 22.37
CA ASN A 178 -8.81 5.83 22.68
C ASN A 178 -7.29 6.07 22.64
N ALA A 179 -6.59 5.46 23.59
CA ALA A 179 -5.13 5.36 23.59
C ALA A 179 -4.67 4.15 22.75
N TYR A 180 -3.69 4.37 21.87
CA TYR A 180 -3.12 3.31 21.02
C TYR A 180 -1.61 3.21 21.21
N ASP A 181 -1.15 1.98 21.44
CA ASP A 181 0.25 1.63 21.58
C ASP A 181 0.73 0.73 20.45
N LEU A 182 2.00 0.88 20.07
CA LEU A 182 2.66 -0.07 19.19
C LEU A 182 3.60 -1.00 19.95
N PHE A 183 3.21 -2.26 20.08
CA PHE A 183 4.07 -3.32 20.60
C PHE A 183 4.77 -4.07 19.46
N ARG A 184 6.11 -3.99 19.42
CA ARG A 184 6.93 -4.79 18.51
C ARG A 184 7.56 -5.96 19.24
N PHE A 185 7.23 -7.18 18.82
CA PHE A 185 7.81 -8.39 19.40
C PHE A 185 9.07 -8.81 18.65
N SER A 186 10.16 -9.10 19.38
CA SER A 186 11.40 -9.61 18.79
C SER A 186 11.25 -11.01 18.16
N GLU A 187 10.25 -11.75 18.62
CA GLU A 187 9.87 -13.09 18.14
C GLU A 187 8.36 -13.17 18.01
N ARG A 188 7.83 -14.07 17.17
CA ARG A 188 6.38 -14.28 17.04
C ARG A 188 5.75 -14.55 18.42
N PRO A 189 4.70 -13.81 18.81
CA PRO A 189 4.09 -13.95 20.13
C PRO A 189 3.24 -15.22 20.28
N GLY A 190 2.70 -15.74 19.16
CA GLY A 190 1.97 -17.00 19.14
C GLY A 190 2.87 -18.23 19.31
N GLU A 191 2.26 -19.31 19.79
CA GLU A 191 2.91 -20.62 19.94
C GLU A 191 2.97 -21.40 18.63
N ARG A 192 2.16 -21.00 17.65
CA ARG A 192 2.03 -21.67 16.36
C ARG A 192 3.19 -21.34 15.43
N PRO A 193 3.53 -22.28 14.50
CA PRO A 193 4.42 -22.02 13.38
C PRO A 193 4.06 -20.74 12.60
N SER A 194 5.05 -20.09 11.98
CA SER A 194 4.88 -18.80 11.32
C SER A 194 3.96 -18.82 10.09
N ASP A 195 3.78 -19.99 9.50
CA ASP A 195 2.92 -20.26 8.35
C ASP A 195 1.44 -20.43 8.72
N VAL A 196 1.14 -20.65 10.00
CA VAL A 196 -0.23 -20.84 10.49
C VAL A 196 -0.73 -19.57 11.17
N GLU A 197 -1.87 -19.07 10.71
CA GLU A 197 -2.57 -17.95 11.32
C GLU A 197 -3.06 -18.32 12.73
N ASP A 198 -2.96 -17.37 13.65
CA ASP A 198 -3.37 -17.56 15.05
C ASP A 198 -4.34 -16.44 15.44
N PRO A 199 -5.67 -16.68 15.31
CA PRO A 199 -6.69 -15.66 15.60
C PRO A 199 -6.64 -15.11 17.03
N ARG A 200 -6.05 -15.88 17.95
CA ARG A 200 -5.92 -15.51 19.36
C ARG A 200 -5.00 -14.30 19.58
N LEU A 201 -4.14 -13.98 18.60
CA LEU A 201 -3.23 -12.84 18.67
C LEU A 201 -3.96 -11.48 18.53
N ASP A 202 -5.12 -11.46 17.88
CA ASP A 202 -5.89 -10.23 17.62
C ASP A 202 -6.56 -9.68 18.90
N CYS A 203 -6.85 -10.55 19.87
CA CYS A 203 -7.54 -10.22 21.11
C CYS A 203 -6.67 -10.45 22.36
N ALA A 204 -5.36 -10.56 22.19
CA ALA A 204 -4.45 -10.84 23.29
C ALA A 204 -4.39 -9.68 24.31
N ILE A 205 -4.18 -10.00 25.58
CA ILE A 205 -4.10 -9.01 26.66
C ILE A 205 -2.67 -8.91 27.16
N LEU A 206 -2.24 -7.66 27.36
CA LEU A 206 -0.98 -7.32 27.99
C LEU A 206 -1.28 -6.63 29.32
N ARG A 207 -0.88 -7.27 30.44
CA ARG A 207 -0.98 -6.68 31.77
C ARG A 207 0.38 -6.15 32.22
N PRO A 208 0.53 -4.86 32.57
CA PRO A 208 1.73 -4.34 33.21
C PRO A 208 1.94 -4.99 34.58
N MET A 209 3.15 -5.47 34.82
CA MET A 209 3.58 -6.08 36.07
C MET A 209 4.89 -5.43 36.53
N GLU A 210 5.02 -5.26 37.84
CA GLU A 210 6.26 -4.85 38.49
C GLU A 210 6.64 -5.90 39.54
N SER A 211 7.89 -6.39 39.51
CA SER A 211 8.42 -7.30 40.52
C SER A 211 9.89 -6.98 40.75
N ASP A 212 10.30 -6.83 42.01
CA ASP A 212 11.69 -6.59 42.41
C ASP A 212 12.39 -5.43 41.66
N GLY A 213 11.62 -4.42 41.22
CA GLY A 213 12.10 -3.26 40.44
C GLY A 213 12.14 -3.47 38.93
N ASP A 214 11.85 -4.68 38.44
CA ASP A 214 11.76 -4.99 37.03
C ASP A 214 10.32 -4.84 36.52
N HIS A 215 10.15 -4.08 35.44
CA HIS A 215 8.86 -3.89 34.77
C HIS A 215 8.74 -4.86 33.59
N PHE A 216 7.67 -5.65 33.55
CA PHE A 216 7.41 -6.60 32.48
C PHE A 216 5.91 -6.65 32.14
N LEU A 217 5.57 -7.22 30.99
CA LEU A 217 4.20 -7.40 30.55
C LEU A 217 3.85 -8.90 30.61
N ALA A 218 2.83 -9.23 31.39
CA ALA A 218 2.23 -10.56 31.36
C ALA A 218 1.26 -10.66 30.16
N TYR A 219 1.45 -11.68 29.34
CA TYR A 219 0.72 -11.91 28.10
C TYR A 219 -0.29 -13.04 28.25
N TYR A 220 -1.54 -12.76 27.88
CA TYR A 220 -2.65 -13.70 28.01
C TYR A 220 -3.31 -13.94 26.65
N LEU A 221 -3.67 -15.19 26.40
CA LEU A 221 -4.33 -15.65 25.18
C LEU A 221 -5.60 -16.42 25.51
N THR A 222 -6.58 -16.44 24.61
CA THR A 222 -7.71 -17.38 24.73
C THR A 222 -7.21 -18.81 24.60
N LYS A 223 -7.95 -19.75 25.18
CA LYS A 223 -7.61 -21.17 25.08
C LYS A 223 -7.79 -21.71 23.66
N ASP A 224 -8.91 -21.35 23.04
CA ASP A 224 -9.38 -21.90 21.78
C ASP A 224 -9.51 -20.79 20.71
N ASP A 225 -9.50 -21.17 19.43
CA ASP A 225 -9.64 -20.22 18.32
C ASP A 225 -11.07 -19.73 18.16
N GLU A 226 -12.03 -20.62 18.40
CA GLU A 226 -13.46 -20.33 18.33
C GLU A 226 -13.81 -19.21 19.32
N THR A 227 -13.30 -19.29 20.55
CA THR A 227 -13.52 -18.27 21.57
C THR A 227 -12.86 -16.93 21.22
N ALA A 228 -11.70 -16.92 20.54
CA ALA A 228 -11.10 -15.68 20.04
C ALA A 228 -11.94 -15.03 18.94
N LEU A 229 -12.45 -15.84 18.00
CA LEU A 229 -13.28 -15.36 16.91
C LEU A 229 -14.63 -14.85 17.40
N GLU A 230 -15.28 -15.57 18.32
CA GLU A 230 -16.52 -15.15 18.98
C GLU A 230 -16.32 -13.86 19.77
N PHE A 231 -15.25 -13.77 20.57
CA PHE A 231 -14.94 -12.55 21.32
C PHE A 231 -14.74 -11.34 20.39
N LYS A 232 -14.00 -11.53 19.28
CA LYS A 232 -13.77 -10.48 18.28
C LYS A 232 -15.08 -10.06 17.61
N GLN A 233 -15.92 -11.02 17.20
CA GLN A 233 -17.20 -10.74 16.55
C GLN A 233 -18.17 -10.04 17.51
N ASN A 234 -18.28 -10.51 18.75
CA ASN A 234 -19.11 -9.91 19.77
C ASN A 234 -18.67 -8.48 20.07
N ARG A 235 -17.37 -8.23 20.19
CA ARG A 235 -16.83 -6.87 20.40
C ARG A 235 -17.08 -5.92 19.22
N LEU A 236 -17.09 -6.43 17.99
CA LEU A 236 -17.39 -5.63 16.79
C LEU A 236 -18.88 -5.34 16.62
N ALA A 237 -19.75 -6.28 17.02
CA ALA A 237 -21.19 -6.15 16.87
C ALA A 237 -21.88 -5.41 18.04
N ARG A 238 -21.25 -5.39 19.21
CA ARG A 238 -21.81 -4.78 20.43
C ARG A 238 -21.57 -3.27 20.44
N SER A 239 -22.59 -2.50 20.85
CA SER A 239 -22.44 -1.06 21.10
C SER A 239 -21.69 -0.81 22.42
N PRO A 240 -20.96 0.32 22.55
CA PRO A 240 -20.29 0.69 23.81
C PRO A 240 -21.24 0.77 25.02
N ASP A 241 -22.50 1.15 24.80
CA ASP A 241 -23.50 1.34 25.87
C ASP A 241 -24.30 0.07 26.19
N ALA A 242 -23.94 -1.07 25.58
CA ALA A 242 -24.63 -2.33 25.80
C ALA A 242 -24.54 -2.78 27.27
N PRO A 243 -25.56 -3.51 27.78
CA PRO A 243 -25.54 -4.02 29.15
C PRO A 243 -24.32 -4.90 29.42
N GLU A 244 -23.98 -5.03 30.70
CA GLU A 244 -22.90 -5.91 31.15
C GLU A 244 -23.12 -7.34 30.65
N GLU A 245 -22.03 -7.98 30.25
CA GLU A 245 -22.06 -9.34 29.75
C GLU A 245 -22.09 -10.35 30.89
N ASP A 246 -23.12 -11.20 30.91
CA ASP A 246 -23.26 -12.26 31.91
C ASP A 246 -22.18 -13.36 31.77
N GLU A 247 -21.65 -13.59 30.56
CA GLU A 247 -20.70 -14.66 30.26
C GLU A 247 -19.25 -14.15 30.10
N PRO A 248 -18.36 -14.37 31.08
CA PRO A 248 -16.97 -13.94 30.97
C PRO A 248 -16.18 -14.78 29.98
N THR A 249 -15.40 -14.13 29.13
CA THR A 249 -14.43 -14.82 28.26
C THR A 249 -13.12 -15.08 29.02
N PRO A 250 -12.67 -16.34 29.15
CA PRO A 250 -11.45 -16.67 29.88
C PRO A 250 -10.19 -16.55 29.01
N PHE A 251 -9.20 -15.85 29.51
CA PHE A 251 -7.85 -15.71 28.96
C PHE A 251 -6.85 -16.37 29.89
N GLN A 252 -5.96 -17.18 29.34
CA GLN A 252 -4.96 -17.93 30.09
C GLN A 252 -3.60 -17.29 29.95
N PHE A 253 -2.83 -17.32 31.03
CA PHE A 253 -1.45 -16.89 31.03
C PHE A 253 -0.65 -17.67 29.99
N ALA A 254 -0.05 -16.96 29.04
CA ALA A 254 0.82 -17.54 28.04
C ALA A 254 2.30 -17.35 28.43
N ARG A 255 2.73 -16.10 28.68
CA ARG A 255 4.13 -15.79 29.01
C ARG A 255 4.37 -14.37 29.50
N ASP A 256 5.59 -14.10 29.95
CA ASP A 256 6.07 -12.75 30.24
C ASP A 256 6.97 -12.18 29.13
N TYR A 257 6.82 -10.88 28.91
CA TYR A 257 7.68 -10.07 28.07
C TYR A 257 8.37 -8.98 28.87
N GLU A 258 9.69 -8.89 28.70
CA GLU A 258 10.49 -7.77 29.17
C GLU A 258 10.47 -6.65 28.13
N THR A 259 10.37 -5.42 28.62
CA THR A 259 10.40 -4.21 27.80
C THR A 259 11.85 -3.81 27.55
N VAL A 260 12.33 -3.95 26.31
CA VAL A 260 13.72 -3.63 25.94
C VAL A 260 13.91 -2.16 25.65
N LYS A 261 12.94 -1.54 24.98
CA LYS A 261 12.96 -0.12 24.62
C LYS A 261 11.56 0.43 24.71
N VAL A 262 11.40 1.56 25.39
CA VAL A 262 10.21 2.40 25.34
C VAL A 262 10.58 3.66 24.59
N GLU A 263 9.83 3.93 23.53
CA GLU A 263 9.90 5.17 22.78
C GLU A 263 8.58 5.90 23.05
N GLN A 264 8.66 6.94 23.88
CA GLN A 264 7.56 7.87 24.13
C GLN A 264 7.57 8.90 23.01
N GLU A 265 6.38 9.36 22.59
CA GLU A 265 6.20 10.32 21.50
C GLU A 265 6.78 9.80 20.17
N VAL A 266 5.97 9.08 19.40
CA VAL A 266 6.38 8.49 18.11
C VAL A 266 5.89 9.37 16.96
N PRO A 267 6.61 10.43 16.57
CA PRO A 267 6.09 11.43 15.61
C PRO A 267 5.96 10.91 14.18
N ASN A 268 6.50 9.73 13.88
CA ASN A 268 6.58 9.19 12.52
C ASN A 268 5.66 7.98 12.30
N GLU A 269 4.89 7.54 13.30
CA GLU A 269 4.00 6.40 13.19
C GLU A 269 2.57 6.80 13.57
N PHE A 270 1.66 6.59 12.62
CA PHE A 270 0.25 6.96 12.73
C PHE A 270 -0.60 5.74 12.41
N LEU A 271 -1.72 5.62 13.11
CA LEU A 271 -2.81 4.76 12.68
C LEU A 271 -3.56 5.50 11.57
N LEU A 272 -3.78 4.84 10.43
CA LEU A 272 -4.56 5.38 9.32
C LEU A 272 -5.74 4.46 9.03
N VAL A 273 -6.95 5.01 9.10
CA VAL A 273 -8.20 4.34 8.75
C VAL A 273 -8.69 4.96 7.43
N ILE A 274 -8.74 4.16 6.37
CA ILE A 274 -9.20 4.61 5.05
C ILE A 274 -10.69 4.32 4.95
N ASP A 275 -11.48 5.36 4.68
CA ASP A 275 -12.92 5.26 4.43
C ASP A 275 -13.24 5.79 3.04
N ASP A 276 -13.98 4.97 2.27
CA ASP A 276 -14.44 5.29 0.92
C ASP A 276 -15.70 6.17 0.92
N GLY A 277 -16.27 6.47 2.08
CA GLY A 277 -17.47 7.31 2.24
C GLY A 277 -18.76 6.66 1.75
N ASP A 278 -18.76 5.34 1.52
CA ASP A 278 -19.92 4.59 0.99
C ASP A 278 -20.80 4.02 2.12
N ALA A 279 -20.96 4.78 3.21
CA ALA A 279 -21.99 4.52 4.21
C ALA A 279 -23.36 4.93 3.66
N LYS A 280 -23.89 4.18 2.69
CA LYS A 280 -25.34 4.01 2.55
C LYS A 280 -25.84 3.17 3.73
N LEU A 281 -25.75 3.73 4.93
CA LEU A 281 -26.57 3.25 6.03
C LEU A 281 -27.99 3.70 5.67
N GLU A 282 -28.80 2.76 5.20
CA GLU A 282 -30.25 2.94 5.21
C GLU A 282 -30.62 3.41 6.63
N ASP A 283 -31.30 4.55 6.73
CA ASP A 283 -31.76 5.14 7.99
C ASP A 283 -32.62 4.13 8.76
N VAL A 284 -31.99 3.22 9.52
CA VAL A 284 -32.67 2.46 10.56
C VAL A 284 -32.86 3.45 11.69
N LYS A 285 -34.02 4.11 11.64
CA LYS A 285 -34.54 4.94 12.73
C LYS A 285 -34.90 4.02 13.91
N ASP A 286 -33.90 3.60 14.67
CA ASP A 286 -34.13 3.22 16.06
C ASP A 286 -34.17 4.52 16.87
N GLU A 287 -35.31 4.77 17.53
CA GLU A 287 -35.63 6.06 18.18
C GLU A 287 -34.78 6.37 19.43
N ASP A 288 -33.89 5.46 19.85
CA ASP A 288 -33.11 5.56 21.10
C ASP A 288 -31.57 5.63 20.91
N VAL A 289 -31.05 5.70 19.68
CA VAL A 289 -29.61 5.84 19.41
C VAL A 289 -29.33 7.14 18.66
N LYS A 290 -28.46 8.02 19.20
CA LYS A 290 -28.02 9.23 18.49
C LYS A 290 -27.48 8.82 17.11
N PRO A 291 -27.98 9.36 16.00
CA PRO A 291 -27.51 8.97 14.67
C PRO A 291 -26.03 9.32 14.52
N GLN A 292 -25.18 8.30 14.38
CA GLN A 292 -23.79 8.50 14.02
C GLN A 292 -23.76 9.09 12.61
N LYS A 293 -23.17 10.28 12.46
CA LYS A 293 -23.08 10.93 11.15
C LYS A 293 -22.18 10.06 10.26
N PRO A 294 -22.60 9.76 9.01
CA PRO A 294 -21.76 9.00 8.09
C PRO A 294 -20.44 9.76 7.87
N ARG A 295 -19.33 9.02 7.94
CA ARG A 295 -17.99 9.54 7.68
C ARG A 295 -17.86 9.97 6.21
N VAL A 296 -17.13 11.05 5.99
CA VAL A 296 -16.81 11.53 4.64
C VAL A 296 -15.70 10.65 4.08
N LYS A 297 -15.62 10.52 2.75
CA LYS A 297 -14.48 9.86 2.11
C LYS A 297 -13.18 10.54 2.55
N GLY A 298 -12.29 9.78 3.17
CA GLY A 298 -11.08 10.34 3.76
C GLY A 298 -10.18 9.29 4.38
N ALA A 299 -8.94 9.70 4.63
CA ALA A 299 -7.97 8.94 5.39
C ALA A 299 -7.89 9.56 6.80
N TYR A 300 -8.44 8.85 7.76
CA TYR A 300 -8.54 9.29 9.14
C TYR A 300 -7.30 8.86 9.92
N TYR A 301 -6.63 9.80 10.60
CA TYR A 301 -5.39 9.52 11.34
C TYR A 301 -5.56 9.64 12.86
N LYS A 302 -4.80 8.83 13.58
CA LYS A 302 -4.58 8.93 15.03
C LYS A 302 -3.10 8.68 15.34
N ASN A 303 -2.54 9.47 16.23
CA ASN A 303 -1.14 9.34 16.64
C ASN A 303 -0.97 8.13 17.57
N ILE A 304 0.19 7.46 17.45
CA ILE A 304 0.59 6.41 18.39
C ILE A 304 1.32 7.07 19.57
N GLU A 305 0.87 6.82 20.79
CA GLU A 305 1.39 7.48 22.00
C GLU A 305 2.77 6.94 22.39
N ARG A 306 2.89 5.61 22.36
CA ARG A 306 4.10 4.90 22.77
C ARG A 306 4.37 3.70 21.89
N LYS A 307 5.65 3.43 21.70
CA LYS A 307 6.16 2.24 21.02
C LYS A 307 7.08 1.47 21.93
N MET A 308 6.80 0.18 22.09
CA MET A 308 7.54 -0.69 22.99
C MET A 308 8.12 -1.87 22.21
N LEU A 309 9.41 -2.11 22.38
CA LEU A 309 10.08 -3.31 21.87
C LEU A 309 10.08 -4.37 22.97
N LEU A 310 9.36 -5.47 22.72
CA LEU A 310 9.17 -6.56 23.67
C LEU A 310 10.07 -7.75 23.33
N LYS A 311 10.67 -8.32 24.37
CA LYS A 311 11.45 -9.56 24.29
C LYS A 311 10.95 -10.55 25.32
N LYS A 312 11.00 -11.83 25.01
CA LYS A 312 10.58 -12.89 25.93
C LYS A 312 11.42 -12.82 27.22
N LYS A 313 10.77 -12.61 28.37
CA LYS A 313 11.43 -12.69 29.68
C LYS A 313 11.85 -14.14 29.90
N ARG A 314 13.07 -14.35 30.41
CA ARG A 314 13.53 -15.70 30.76
C ARG A 314 12.84 -16.12 32.05
N GLN A 315 12.23 -17.30 32.04
CA GLN A 315 11.54 -17.80 33.22
C GLN A 315 12.57 -18.19 34.28
N ASN A 316 12.62 -17.42 35.37
CA ASN A 316 13.42 -17.72 36.54
C ASN A 316 12.61 -18.63 37.47
N ALA A 317 13.05 -19.87 37.67
CA ALA A 317 12.37 -20.83 38.55
C ALA A 317 12.33 -20.41 40.04
N TYR A 318 13.12 -19.40 40.42
CA TYR A 318 13.22 -18.87 41.78
C TYR A 318 12.44 -17.57 41.99
N GLU A 319 11.90 -16.98 40.93
CA GLU A 319 11.14 -15.73 40.99
C GLU A 319 9.69 -16.08 41.33
N ALA A 320 9.41 -16.14 42.62
CA ALA A 320 8.05 -16.25 43.12
C ALA A 320 7.40 -14.87 42.98
N TYR A 321 6.62 -14.67 41.92
CA TYR A 321 5.71 -13.52 41.83
C TYR A 321 4.98 -13.41 43.17
N GLY A 322 5.02 -12.24 43.80
CA GLY A 322 4.46 -11.99 45.14
C GLY A 322 2.94 -12.10 45.20
N GLY A 323 2.37 -13.28 44.91
CA GLY A 323 0.93 -13.56 44.89
C GLY A 323 0.16 -12.96 43.72
N ASP A 324 0.72 -12.01 42.98
CA ASP A 324 -0.01 -11.21 41.98
C ASP A 324 0.01 -11.76 40.54
N LYS A 325 0.50 -12.99 40.34
CA LYS A 325 0.42 -13.63 39.03
C LYS A 325 -0.92 -14.34 38.87
N TRP A 326 -1.69 -13.91 37.88
CA TRP A 326 -2.96 -14.54 37.55
C TRP A 326 -2.74 -15.59 36.47
N ASP A 327 -3.22 -16.81 36.68
CA ASP A 327 -3.14 -17.85 35.65
C ASP A 327 -4.29 -17.73 34.64
N ILE A 328 -5.43 -17.21 35.06
CA ILE A 328 -6.63 -17.03 34.24
C ILE A 328 -7.25 -15.66 34.54
N ILE A 329 -7.51 -14.89 33.50
CA ILE A 329 -8.25 -13.63 33.54
C ILE A 329 -9.62 -13.87 32.91
N LYS A 330 -10.67 -13.36 33.53
CA LYS A 330 -12.02 -13.38 33.00
C LYS A 330 -12.41 -11.96 32.62
N ILE A 331 -12.69 -11.71 31.35
CA ILE A 331 -13.09 -10.39 30.86
C ILE A 331 -14.56 -10.40 30.53
N THR A 332 -15.24 -9.36 30.99
CA THR A 332 -16.62 -9.00 30.65
C THR A 332 -16.62 -7.58 30.13
N HIS A 333 -17.61 -7.27 29.28
CA HIS A 333 -17.90 -5.89 28.90
C HIS A 333 -18.57 -5.17 30.08
N ALA A 334 -18.01 -4.03 30.49
CA ALA A 334 -18.60 -3.15 31.49
C ALA A 334 -19.17 -1.90 30.82
N GLN A 335 -20.25 -1.35 31.37
CA GLN A 335 -20.79 -0.06 30.92
C GLN A 335 -19.85 1.07 31.31
N MET A 336 -19.78 2.08 30.44
CA MET A 336 -19.01 3.29 30.70
C MET A 336 -19.61 4.04 31.91
N SER A 337 -18.76 4.41 32.84
CA SER A 337 -19.15 5.26 33.97
C SER A 337 -19.39 6.69 33.48
N PRO A 338 -20.19 7.51 34.20
CA PRO A 338 -20.45 8.90 33.79
C PRO A 338 -19.17 9.76 33.78
N GLU A 339 -18.17 9.41 34.59
CA GLU A 339 -16.86 10.06 34.59
C GLU A 339 -16.10 9.75 33.28
N GLU A 340 -16.04 8.47 32.90
CA GLU A 340 -15.42 8.04 31.65
C GLU A 340 -16.15 8.64 30.43
N GLU A 341 -17.48 8.70 30.44
CA GLU A 341 -18.28 9.35 29.39
C GLU A 341 -17.88 10.82 29.20
N ASN A 342 -17.70 11.55 30.31
CA ASN A 342 -17.27 12.95 30.27
C ASN A 342 -15.83 13.10 29.76
N GLU A 343 -14.90 12.23 30.18
CA GLU A 343 -13.53 12.23 29.66
C GLU A 343 -13.50 11.96 28.14
N ARG A 344 -14.32 11.01 27.68
CA ARG A 344 -14.49 10.74 26.25
C ARG A 344 -15.07 11.93 25.51
N GLU A 345 -16.06 12.62 26.07
CA GLU A 345 -16.64 13.82 25.47
C GLU A 345 -15.62 14.97 25.39
N GLU A 346 -14.81 15.18 26.44
CA GLU A 346 -13.74 16.17 26.43
C GLU A 346 -12.68 15.87 25.36
N ALA A 347 -12.26 14.60 25.25
CA ALA A 347 -11.31 14.17 24.22
C ALA A 347 -11.90 14.32 22.80
N LEU A 348 -13.20 14.07 22.62
CA LEU A 348 -13.88 14.29 21.35
C LEU A 348 -14.00 15.78 21.00
N ALA A 349 -14.22 16.63 22.00
CA ALA A 349 -14.32 18.07 21.83
C ALA A 349 -13.00 18.67 21.29
N GLU A 350 -11.85 18.11 21.64
CA GLU A 350 -10.54 18.54 21.11
C GLU A 350 -10.49 18.52 19.57
N VAL A 351 -11.14 17.53 18.94
CA VAL A 351 -11.14 17.36 17.49
C VAL A 351 -12.34 18.03 16.84
N MET A 352 -13.50 17.93 17.48
CA MET A 352 -14.77 18.36 16.89
C MET A 352 -15.08 19.84 17.09
N ASP A 353 -14.63 20.43 18.19
CA ASP A 353 -14.92 21.83 18.49
C ASP A 353 -13.80 22.74 17.96
N PRO A 354 -14.04 23.52 16.90
CA PRO A 354 -13.05 24.48 16.39
C PRO A 354 -12.70 25.57 17.41
N MET A 355 -13.53 25.75 18.44
CA MET A 355 -13.31 26.71 19.52
C MET A 355 -12.67 26.08 20.76
N TYR A 356 -12.39 24.76 20.79
CA TYR A 356 -11.83 24.06 21.95
C TYR A 356 -10.58 24.75 22.52
N LEU A 357 -9.64 25.12 21.65
CA LEU A 357 -8.41 25.81 22.06
C LEU A 357 -8.64 27.26 22.50
N LEU A 358 -9.68 27.92 21.97
CA LEU A 358 -10.02 29.30 22.34
C LEU A 358 -10.78 29.34 23.66
N SER A 359 -11.69 28.40 23.92
CA SER A 359 -12.44 28.33 25.18
C SER A 359 -11.57 27.92 26.36
N ARG A 360 -10.50 27.14 26.12
CA ARG A 360 -9.53 26.77 27.16
C ARG A 360 -8.48 27.86 27.41
N ALA A 361 -8.27 28.78 26.46
CA ALA A 361 -7.36 29.90 26.65
C ALA A 361 -7.92 30.97 27.61
N ASP A 362 -9.24 31.00 27.80
CA ASP A 362 -9.94 31.84 28.77
C ASP A 362 -10.17 31.14 30.12
N ALA A 363 -9.71 29.89 30.26
CA ALA A 363 -9.71 29.14 31.52
C ALA A 363 -8.27 29.03 32.04
N ASP A 364 -7.88 30.01 32.86
CA ASP A 364 -6.62 29.96 33.59
C ASP A 364 -6.56 28.70 34.48
N ALA A 365 -5.35 28.28 34.85
CA ALA A 365 -4.99 26.99 35.46
C ALA A 365 -5.67 26.63 36.81
N GLU A 366 -6.70 27.35 37.24
CA GLU A 366 -7.54 27.05 38.41
C GLU A 366 -9.05 27.04 38.11
N GLY A 367 -9.48 26.96 36.83
CA GLY A 367 -10.87 26.63 36.50
C GLY A 367 -11.91 27.67 36.93
N GLU A 368 -11.52 28.93 37.11
CA GLU A 368 -12.48 30.04 37.19
C GLU A 368 -12.68 30.66 35.80
N ILE A 369 -13.93 30.69 35.36
CA ILE A 369 -14.36 31.35 34.12
C ILE A 369 -14.34 32.85 34.40
N ASP A 370 -13.45 33.60 33.75
CA ASP A 370 -13.44 35.06 33.84
C ASP A 370 -14.62 35.64 33.03
N ASP A 371 -15.73 35.86 33.72
CA ASP A 371 -16.96 36.48 33.18
C ASP A 371 -16.76 37.97 32.75
N THR A 372 -15.52 38.49 32.71
CA THR A 372 -15.29 39.92 32.44
C THR A 372 -15.10 40.30 30.97
N VAL A 373 -15.10 39.36 30.02
CA VAL A 373 -15.02 39.69 28.58
C VAL A 373 -16.41 39.78 27.93
N VAL A 374 -17.31 40.54 28.55
CA VAL A 374 -18.48 41.10 27.85
C VAL A 374 -18.09 42.47 27.27
N GLY A 375 -17.70 42.45 25.99
CA GLY A 375 -17.90 43.52 25.02
C GLY A 375 -17.57 44.97 25.42
N THR A 376 -16.36 45.43 25.10
CA THR A 376 -16.11 46.88 24.98
C THR A 376 -16.68 47.39 23.65
N SER A 377 -17.96 47.77 23.69
CA SER A 377 -18.57 48.62 22.66
C SER A 377 -19.61 49.55 23.29
N GLY A 378 -19.13 50.68 23.81
CA GLY A 378 -19.84 51.95 23.79
C GLY A 378 -20.59 52.39 25.06
N VAL A 379 -20.34 53.67 25.40
CA VAL A 379 -21.25 54.67 25.99
C VAL A 379 -20.90 55.17 27.41
N ASN A 380 -20.58 56.47 27.42
CA ASN A 380 -20.55 57.50 28.47
C ASN A 380 -21.32 57.28 29.78
N GLY A 381 -20.76 57.83 30.87
CA GLY A 381 -21.53 58.60 31.87
C GLY A 381 -21.28 58.26 33.35
N ASP A 382 -20.62 59.20 34.05
CA ASP A 382 -20.82 59.65 35.44
C ASP A 382 -20.92 58.68 36.65
N ALA A 383 -20.06 59.01 37.64
CA ALA A 383 -20.34 59.22 39.08
C ALA A 383 -20.42 58.05 40.09
N HIS A 384 -19.54 58.21 41.11
CA HIS A 384 -19.71 57.91 42.55
C HIS A 384 -19.96 56.48 43.06
N GLY A 385 -18.97 55.96 43.82
CA GLY A 385 -19.15 55.70 45.27
C GLY A 385 -19.33 54.26 45.78
N ASP A 386 -18.45 53.91 46.73
CA ASP A 386 -18.69 53.14 47.97
C ASP A 386 -18.55 51.59 48.00
N ARG A 387 -17.68 51.16 48.94
CA ARG A 387 -17.65 49.96 49.82
C ARG A 387 -17.96 48.57 49.25
N GLY A 388 -17.02 47.62 49.39
CA GLY A 388 -16.92 46.69 50.54
C GLY A 388 -17.37 45.28 50.04
N ILE A 389 -16.85 44.13 50.43
CA ILE A 389 -16.45 43.57 51.72
C ILE A 389 -15.62 42.31 51.40
N THR A 390 -14.56 42.09 52.16
CA THR A 390 -13.80 40.84 52.26
C THR A 390 -14.47 39.88 53.24
N ASP A 391 -14.50 38.58 52.93
CA ASP A 391 -14.45 37.46 53.90
C ASP A 391 -14.19 36.19 53.06
N ASP A 392 -12.99 35.61 53.14
CA ASP A 392 -12.52 34.63 54.14
C ASP A 392 -12.84 33.19 53.70
N ALA A 393 -11.87 32.56 53.03
CA ALA A 393 -11.80 31.11 52.84
C ALA A 393 -10.61 30.57 53.64
N LEU A 394 -10.90 29.65 54.55
CA LEU A 394 -9.97 28.99 55.46
C LEU A 394 -10.19 27.47 55.32
N GLU A 395 -9.31 26.79 54.58
CA GLU A 395 -9.16 25.33 54.52
C GLU A 395 -7.65 25.06 54.52
N VAL A 396 -6.99 24.59 55.58
CA VAL A 396 -7.03 23.29 56.27
C VAL A 396 -6.76 22.12 55.32
N PHE A 397 -5.48 21.86 55.06
CA PHE A 397 -4.96 20.57 54.58
C PHE A 397 -4.49 19.72 55.76
N GLY A 398 -4.79 18.41 55.70
CA GLY A 398 -4.26 17.39 56.58
C GLY A 398 -4.47 15.98 56.02
N GLU A 399 -3.36 15.40 55.54
CA GLU A 399 -3.03 13.98 55.24
C GLU A 399 -3.84 13.18 54.20
#